data_AF-A0A951G0L0-F1
#
_entry.id   AF-A0A951G0L0-F1
#
_cell.length_a   1.000
_cell.length_b   1.000
_cell.length_c   1.000
_cell.angle_alpha   90.00
_cell.angle_beta   90.00
_cell.angle_gamma   90.00
#
_symmetry.space_group_name_H-M   'P 1'
#
loop_
_entity.id
_entity.type
_entity.pdbx_description
1 polymer ?
#
loop_
_entity_poly.entity_id
_entity_poly.type
_entity_poly.pdbx_seq_one_letter_code
_entity_poly.pdbx_strand_id
1 'polypeptide(L)'
;MNENAPAVRLELDSRPETLTLVRGVLAGVAELIGLDPELLDDLKTAVSEACNNVVMHAYDGETGPLAVRMYIEPEAIEVVVLDRGCGLPPLAPADETVRGVGLSVIRALAEQAEFRSAPDGGTEVRMAFAGQRDGKPLFHLPSQPGPDDADASWLAGDAVVSLSPISLLAGVLGRVARALAARARFSLDRFSDVYLVTDAIAAHAGRAAKGGRMSFAITTDAQRLELTIGPFNDGSGSQLSHQGPDYSAASALTMLSDELKVRPGDGGEVIQVVMIDRRRS
;
A
#
# COMPACT_ATOMS: atom_id res chain seq x y z
N MET A 1 5.76 -22.60 -8.68
CA MET A 1 5.42 -21.63 -7.63
C MET A 1 6.20 -20.39 -7.97
N ASN A 2 5.55 -19.25 -8.23
CA ASN A 2 6.25 -18.04 -8.64
C ASN A 2 7.27 -17.65 -7.55
N GLU A 3 8.55 -17.68 -7.93
CA GLU A 3 9.72 -17.29 -7.13
C GLU A 3 9.84 -15.76 -6.97
N ASN A 4 8.83 -14.99 -7.40
CA ASN A 4 8.89 -13.55 -7.49
C ASN A 4 8.11 -12.90 -6.34
N ALA A 5 8.77 -12.04 -5.57
CA ALA A 5 8.13 -11.29 -4.48
C ALA A 5 7.24 -10.17 -5.04
N PRO A 6 6.11 -9.83 -4.40
CA PRO A 6 5.28 -8.73 -4.88
C PRO A 6 6.03 -7.39 -4.79
N ALA A 7 5.90 -6.58 -5.85
CA ALA A 7 6.39 -5.21 -5.89
C ALA A 7 5.68 -4.34 -4.83
N VAL A 8 4.40 -4.62 -4.56
CA VAL A 8 3.65 -4.01 -3.46
C VAL A 8 2.87 -5.07 -2.69
N ARG A 9 2.97 -5.04 -1.36
CA ARG A 9 2.10 -5.75 -0.42
C ARG A 9 1.41 -4.71 0.45
N LEU A 10 0.10 -4.83 0.60
CA LEU A 10 -0.73 -3.91 1.35
C LEU A 10 -1.65 -4.73 2.24
N GLU A 11 -1.58 -4.52 3.54
CA GLU A 11 -2.39 -5.21 4.56
C GLU A 11 -3.22 -4.18 5.33
N LEU A 12 -4.52 -4.44 5.40
CA LEU A 12 -5.55 -3.51 5.86
C LEU A 12 -6.64 -4.28 6.59
N ASP A 13 -7.48 -3.57 7.34
CA ASP A 13 -8.79 -4.08 7.75
C ASP A 13 -9.83 -3.88 6.63
N SER A 14 -10.76 -4.82 6.50
CA SER A 14 -11.87 -4.81 5.53
C SER A 14 -12.95 -3.79 5.89
N ARG A 15 -12.62 -2.51 5.77
CA ARG A 15 -13.54 -1.37 5.98
C ARG A 15 -13.85 -0.67 4.66
N PRO A 16 -15.02 -0.04 4.47
CA PRO A 16 -15.34 0.68 3.23
C PRO A 16 -14.31 1.75 2.85
N GLU A 17 -13.73 2.43 3.85
CA GLU A 17 -12.75 3.50 3.65
C GLU A 17 -11.43 2.98 3.06
N THR A 18 -11.13 1.69 3.26
CA THR A 18 -9.94 0.99 2.78
C THR A 18 -9.82 1.05 1.26
N LEU A 19 -10.94 1.11 0.53
CA LEU A 19 -10.97 1.26 -0.93
C LEU A 19 -10.27 2.54 -1.40
N THR A 20 -10.31 3.61 -0.62
CA THR A 20 -9.61 4.86 -0.96
C THR A 20 -8.09 4.69 -0.82
N LEU A 21 -7.64 3.91 0.17
CA LEU A 21 -6.22 3.60 0.36
C LEU A 21 -5.69 2.74 -0.79
N VAL A 22 -6.39 1.66 -1.14
CA VAL A 22 -6.01 0.78 -2.25
C VAL A 22 -5.90 1.56 -3.56
N ARG A 23 -6.91 2.39 -3.89
CA ARG A 23 -6.86 3.24 -5.10
C ARG A 23 -5.73 4.27 -5.06
N GLY A 24 -5.41 4.82 -3.89
CA GLY A 24 -4.29 5.72 -3.68
C GLY A 24 -2.94 5.05 -3.92
N VAL A 25 -2.77 3.82 -3.44
CA VAL A 25 -1.57 3.01 -3.68
C VAL A 25 -1.41 2.70 -5.17
N LEU A 26 -2.47 2.20 -5.83
CA LEU A 26 -2.45 1.91 -7.27
C LEU A 26 -2.09 3.14 -8.10
N ALA A 27 -2.70 4.29 -7.80
CA ALA A 27 -2.39 5.55 -8.48
C ALA A 27 -0.94 6.00 -8.26
N GLY A 28 -0.40 5.81 -7.05
CA GLY A 28 0.97 6.16 -6.72
C GLY A 28 2.01 5.29 -7.45
N VAL A 29 1.75 3.99 -7.55
CA VAL A 29 2.60 3.07 -8.32
C VAL A 29 2.52 3.39 -9.80
N ALA A 30 1.31 3.58 -10.33
CA ALA A 30 1.04 3.86 -11.73
C ALA A 30 1.77 5.10 -12.25
N GLU A 31 1.79 6.18 -11.46
CA GLU A 31 2.52 7.41 -11.78
C GLU A 31 4.02 7.14 -11.98
N LEU A 32 4.62 6.32 -11.11
CA LEU A 32 6.06 6.07 -11.12
C LEU A 32 6.52 5.12 -12.21
N ILE A 33 5.65 4.18 -12.62
CA ILE A 33 5.95 3.27 -13.74
C ILE A 33 5.47 3.84 -15.08
N GLY A 34 4.84 5.02 -15.10
CA GLY A 34 4.26 5.60 -16.31
C GLY A 34 3.20 4.70 -16.93
N LEU A 35 2.31 4.15 -16.09
CA LEU A 35 1.24 3.27 -16.50
C LEU A 35 0.24 4.00 -17.38
N ASP A 36 -0.23 3.32 -18.43
CA ASP A 36 -1.28 3.80 -19.30
C ASP A 36 -2.55 4.18 -18.48
N PRO A 37 -3.15 5.37 -18.73
CA PRO A 37 -4.29 5.83 -17.95
C PRO A 37 -5.53 4.95 -18.05
N GLU A 38 -5.80 4.35 -19.21
CA GLU A 38 -6.95 3.45 -19.39
C GLU A 38 -6.73 2.18 -18.56
N LEU A 39 -5.51 1.61 -18.63
CA LEU A 39 -5.14 0.44 -17.84
C LEU A 39 -5.20 0.73 -16.32
N LEU A 40 -4.83 1.93 -15.89
CA LEU A 40 -4.96 2.35 -14.49
C LEU A 40 -6.42 2.39 -14.03
N ASP A 41 -7.33 2.86 -14.87
CA ASP A 41 -8.76 2.93 -14.53
C ASP A 41 -9.38 1.52 -14.48
N ASP A 42 -8.98 0.62 -15.39
CA ASP A 42 -9.34 -0.80 -15.35
C ASP A 42 -8.85 -1.46 -14.06
N LEU A 43 -7.57 -1.27 -13.70
CA LEU A 43 -6.96 -1.76 -12.47
C LEU A 43 -7.70 -1.25 -11.23
N LYS A 44 -7.92 0.06 -11.11
CA LYS A 44 -8.64 0.64 -9.96
C LYS A 44 -10.03 0.05 -9.83
N THR A 45 -10.75 -0.11 -10.93
CA THR A 45 -12.13 -0.60 -10.92
C THR A 45 -12.17 -2.06 -10.50
N ALA A 46 -11.44 -2.95 -11.18
CA ALA A 46 -11.42 -4.37 -10.88
C ALA A 46 -10.92 -4.67 -9.45
N VAL A 47 -9.85 -4.00 -9.02
CA VAL A 47 -9.31 -4.19 -7.66
C VAL A 47 -10.27 -3.62 -6.61
N SER A 48 -10.98 -2.53 -6.90
CA SER A 48 -12.01 -2.00 -5.99
C SER A 48 -13.19 -2.95 -5.86
N GLU A 49 -13.65 -3.57 -6.94
CA GLU A 49 -14.70 -4.60 -6.89
C GLU A 49 -14.26 -5.81 -6.06
N ALA A 50 -13.02 -6.28 -6.25
CA ALA A 50 -12.48 -7.38 -5.46
C ALA A 50 -12.41 -7.04 -3.96
N CYS A 51 -11.88 -5.86 -3.62
CA CYS A 51 -11.83 -5.39 -2.23
C CYS A 51 -13.23 -5.15 -1.65
N ASN A 52 -14.16 -4.61 -2.43
CA ASN A 52 -15.54 -4.36 -2.00
C ASN A 52 -16.26 -5.67 -1.68
N ASN A 53 -16.03 -6.72 -2.47
CA ASN A 53 -16.55 -8.06 -2.16
C ASN A 53 -16.03 -8.57 -0.81
N VAL A 54 -14.76 -8.33 -0.47
CA VAL A 54 -14.21 -8.69 0.85
C VAL A 54 -14.92 -7.91 1.95
N VAL A 55 -15.02 -6.58 1.81
CA VAL A 55 -15.68 -5.71 2.81
C VAL A 55 -17.14 -6.10 3.04
N MET A 56 -17.86 -6.47 1.98
CA MET A 56 -19.30 -6.74 2.06
C MET A 56 -19.63 -8.18 2.45
N HIS A 57 -18.77 -9.15 2.13
CA HIS A 57 -19.16 -10.56 2.15
C HIS A 57 -18.21 -11.49 2.90
N ALA A 58 -16.95 -11.12 3.17
CA ALA A 58 -16.00 -12.07 3.75
C ALA A 58 -16.23 -12.36 5.24
N TYR A 59 -16.73 -11.37 6.01
CA TYR A 59 -16.68 -11.39 7.47
C TYR A 59 -18.03 -11.20 8.18
N ASP A 60 -19.15 -11.52 7.52
CA ASP A 60 -20.51 -11.48 8.11
C ASP A 60 -20.84 -10.18 8.86
N GLY A 61 -20.44 -9.04 8.29
CA GLY A 61 -20.67 -7.71 8.88
C GLY A 61 -19.62 -7.25 9.89
N GLU A 62 -18.65 -8.10 10.26
CA GLU A 62 -17.48 -7.72 11.03
C GLU A 62 -16.32 -7.24 10.14
N THR A 63 -15.29 -6.65 10.77
CA THR A 63 -14.05 -6.30 10.07
C THR A 63 -13.03 -7.42 10.23
N GLY A 64 -12.39 -7.82 9.14
CA GLY A 64 -11.30 -8.78 9.15
C GLY A 64 -10.15 -8.36 8.23
N PRO A 65 -9.07 -9.15 8.16
CA PRO A 65 -7.90 -8.81 7.37
C PRO A 65 -8.16 -8.82 5.87
N LEU A 66 -7.64 -7.83 5.16
CA LEU A 66 -7.64 -7.71 3.70
C LEU A 66 -6.21 -7.46 3.24
N ALA A 67 -5.72 -8.30 2.33
CA ALA A 67 -4.40 -8.14 1.73
C ALA A 67 -4.51 -7.91 0.22
N VAL A 68 -3.71 -6.97 -0.30
CA VAL A 68 -3.54 -6.73 -1.74
C VAL A 68 -2.07 -6.88 -2.08
N ARG A 69 -1.77 -7.71 -3.08
CA ARG A 69 -0.42 -7.94 -3.60
C ARG A 69 -0.38 -7.56 -5.07
N MET A 70 0.63 -6.81 -5.47
CA MET A 70 0.84 -6.39 -6.85
C MET A 70 2.20 -6.89 -7.32
N TYR A 71 2.20 -7.64 -8.42
CA TYR A 71 3.37 -8.11 -9.14
C TYR A 71 3.44 -7.33 -10.45
N ILE A 72 4.63 -6.82 -10.78
CA ILE A 72 4.85 -6.00 -11.97
C ILE A 72 5.92 -6.69 -12.80
N GLU A 73 5.50 -7.33 -13.88
CA GLU A 73 6.34 -8.14 -14.76
C GLU A 73 6.26 -7.59 -16.20
N PRO A 74 7.22 -7.90 -17.09
CA PRO A 74 7.24 -7.37 -18.46
C PRO A 74 5.93 -7.62 -19.22
N GLU A 75 5.33 -8.78 -19.01
CA GLU A 75 4.17 -9.25 -19.75
C GLU A 75 2.85 -8.80 -19.13
N ALA A 76 2.81 -8.53 -17.82
CA ALA A 76 1.59 -8.19 -17.11
C ALA A 76 1.83 -7.52 -15.74
N ILE A 77 0.83 -6.74 -15.32
CA ILE A 77 0.61 -6.45 -13.90
C ILE A 77 -0.37 -7.48 -13.36
N GLU A 78 0.03 -8.22 -12.34
CA GLU A 78 -0.85 -9.13 -11.63
C GLU A 78 -1.20 -8.55 -10.26
N VAL A 79 -2.49 -8.50 -9.95
CA VAL A 79 -2.99 -8.09 -8.63
C VAL A 79 -3.73 -9.25 -7.98
N VAL A 80 -3.35 -9.57 -6.75
CA VAL A 80 -3.97 -10.59 -5.93
C VAL A 80 -4.62 -9.94 -4.71
N VAL A 81 -5.91 -10.14 -4.54
CA VAL A 81 -6.68 -9.70 -3.37
C VAL A 81 -7.01 -10.93 -2.53
N LEU A 82 -6.68 -10.89 -1.24
CA LEU A 82 -6.86 -12.00 -0.31
C LEU A 82 -7.63 -11.58 0.93
N ASP A 83 -8.52 -12.45 1.39
CA ASP A 83 -9.15 -12.39 2.71
C ASP A 83 -8.97 -13.72 3.47
N ARG A 84 -9.34 -13.72 4.75
CA ARG A 84 -9.38 -14.89 5.65
C ARG A 84 -10.81 -15.16 6.16
N GLY A 85 -11.80 -14.73 5.41
CA GLY A 85 -13.21 -14.81 5.75
C GLY A 85 -13.83 -16.17 5.47
N CYS A 86 -15.15 -16.19 5.28
CA CYS A 86 -15.91 -17.41 5.02
C CYS A 86 -15.61 -18.08 3.66
N GLY A 87 -14.85 -17.41 2.79
CA GLY A 87 -14.50 -17.89 1.46
C GLY A 87 -15.65 -17.79 0.44
N LEU A 88 -15.42 -18.34 -0.75
CA LEU A 88 -16.40 -18.32 -1.84
C LEU A 88 -17.57 -19.28 -1.54
N PRO A 89 -18.83 -18.84 -1.73
CA PRO A 89 -19.95 -19.76 -1.65
C PRO A 89 -19.86 -20.87 -2.72
N PRO A 90 -20.30 -22.10 -2.40
CA PRO A 90 -20.30 -23.21 -3.35
C PRO A 90 -21.15 -22.88 -4.59
N LEU A 91 -20.60 -23.15 -5.78
CA LEU A 91 -21.24 -22.89 -7.06
C LEU A 91 -22.39 -23.88 -7.33
N ALA A 92 -23.58 -23.35 -7.62
CA ALA A 92 -24.54 -24.05 -8.47
C ALA A 92 -24.28 -23.65 -9.94
N PRO A 93 -24.19 -24.59 -10.90
CA PRO A 93 -23.79 -24.30 -12.29
C PRO A 93 -24.76 -23.41 -13.10
N ALA A 94 -25.92 -23.04 -12.55
CA ALA A 94 -26.93 -22.20 -13.22
C ALA A 94 -26.86 -20.71 -12.82
N ASP A 95 -25.98 -20.33 -11.89
CA ASP A 95 -26.05 -19.05 -11.16
C ASP A 95 -24.76 -18.23 -11.28
N GLU A 96 -24.14 -18.18 -12.46
CA GLU A 96 -23.05 -17.20 -12.72
C GLU A 96 -23.53 -15.75 -12.53
N THR A 97 -24.84 -15.49 -12.66
CA THR A 97 -25.52 -14.23 -12.34
C THR A 97 -25.58 -13.91 -10.83
N VAL A 98 -25.45 -14.89 -9.94
CA VAL A 98 -25.59 -14.72 -8.48
C VAL A 98 -24.30 -14.26 -7.82
N ARG A 99 -23.14 -14.38 -8.49
CA ARG A 99 -21.86 -13.88 -7.97
C ARG A 99 -21.72 -12.34 -7.99
N GLY A 100 -22.82 -11.64 -8.28
CA GLY A 100 -22.90 -10.18 -8.21
C GLY A 100 -22.25 -9.49 -9.40
N VAL A 101 -22.65 -8.23 -9.62
CA VAL A 101 -22.13 -7.38 -10.70
C VAL A 101 -20.59 -7.26 -10.61
N GLY A 102 -20.03 -7.19 -9.40
CA GLY A 102 -18.58 -7.00 -9.20
C GLY A 102 -17.72 -8.09 -9.84
N LEU A 103 -18.12 -9.36 -9.79
CA LEU A 103 -17.34 -10.44 -10.42
C LEU A 103 -17.32 -10.32 -11.94
N SER A 104 -18.47 -9.98 -12.53
CA SER A 104 -18.58 -9.78 -13.98
C SER A 104 -17.75 -8.60 -14.47
N VAL A 105 -17.69 -7.52 -13.67
CA VAL A 105 -16.82 -6.36 -13.93
C VAL A 105 -15.35 -6.77 -13.92
N ILE A 106 -14.92 -7.52 -12.90
CA ILE A 106 -13.52 -8.02 -12.83
C ILE A 106 -13.16 -8.84 -14.07
N ARG A 107 -14.04 -9.78 -14.47
CA ARG A 107 -13.82 -10.62 -15.66
C ARG A 107 -13.84 -9.84 -16.97
N ALA A 108 -14.55 -8.72 -17.03
CA ALA A 108 -14.62 -7.88 -18.22
C ALA A 108 -13.39 -6.97 -18.39
N LEU A 109 -12.73 -6.59 -17.28
CA LEU A 109 -11.60 -5.66 -17.27
C LEU A 109 -10.23 -6.36 -17.25
N ALA A 110 -10.13 -7.53 -16.63
CA ALA A 110 -8.87 -8.28 -16.56
C ALA A 110 -8.75 -9.26 -17.75
N GLU A 111 -7.52 -9.43 -18.27
CA GLU A 111 -7.22 -10.45 -19.29
C GLU A 111 -7.42 -11.86 -18.74
N GLN A 112 -7.06 -12.04 -17.47
CA GLN A 112 -7.27 -13.27 -16.73
C GLN A 112 -7.76 -12.95 -15.32
N ALA A 113 -8.77 -13.68 -14.86
CA ALA A 113 -9.27 -13.56 -13.51
C ALA A 113 -9.57 -14.94 -12.92
N GLU A 114 -8.90 -15.27 -11.82
CA GLU A 114 -9.06 -16.52 -11.10
C GLU A 114 -9.61 -16.27 -9.69
N PHE A 115 -10.55 -17.12 -9.27
CA PHE A 115 -11.25 -17.00 -8.00
C PHE A 115 -11.11 -18.33 -7.27
N ARG A 116 -10.36 -18.34 -6.18
CA ARG A 116 -9.99 -19.56 -5.47
C ARG A 116 -10.30 -19.40 -3.98
N SER A 117 -10.61 -20.51 -3.31
CA SER A 117 -10.56 -20.54 -1.85
C SER A 117 -9.10 -20.50 -1.42
N ALA A 118 -8.76 -19.62 -0.49
CA ALA A 118 -7.39 -19.53 0.02
C ALA A 118 -7.05 -20.77 0.89
N PRO A 119 -5.81 -21.27 0.87
CA PRO A 119 -5.42 -22.50 1.59
C PRO A 119 -5.71 -22.47 3.09
N ASP A 120 -5.63 -21.29 3.71
CA ASP A 120 -5.81 -21.08 5.16
C ASP A 120 -7.22 -20.57 5.52
N GLY A 121 -8.17 -20.66 4.58
CA GLY A 121 -9.51 -20.06 4.68
C GLY A 121 -9.60 -18.69 4.03
N GLY A 122 -10.80 -18.30 3.60
CA GLY A 122 -11.07 -17.07 2.84
C GLY A 122 -11.02 -17.23 1.32
N THR A 123 -10.94 -16.10 0.62
CA THR A 123 -10.92 -16.02 -0.85
C THR A 123 -9.60 -15.43 -1.34
N GLU A 124 -9.09 -15.97 -2.45
CA GLU A 124 -8.04 -15.36 -3.28
C GLU A 124 -8.63 -15.00 -4.64
N VAL A 125 -8.53 -13.72 -5.01
CA VAL A 125 -8.86 -13.19 -6.34
C VAL A 125 -7.59 -12.74 -7.02
N ARG A 126 -7.18 -13.44 -8.08
CA ARG A 126 -5.99 -13.13 -8.88
C ARG A 126 -6.42 -12.57 -10.23
N MET A 127 -5.93 -11.39 -10.57
CA MET A 127 -6.26 -10.65 -11.79
C MET A 127 -4.98 -10.28 -12.53
N ALA A 128 -4.91 -10.54 -13.83
CA ALA A 128 -3.78 -10.16 -14.68
C ALA A 128 -4.22 -9.12 -15.73
N PHE A 129 -3.39 -8.10 -15.91
CA PHE A 129 -3.59 -6.97 -16.82
C PHE A 129 -2.40 -6.87 -17.76
N ALA A 130 -2.65 -6.75 -19.06
CA ALA A 130 -1.60 -6.83 -20.07
C ALA A 130 -0.49 -5.78 -19.87
N GLY A 131 0.76 -6.17 -20.10
CA GLY A 131 1.93 -5.28 -20.10
C GLY A 131 2.15 -4.54 -21.41
N GLN A 132 1.46 -4.96 -22.47
CA GLN A 132 1.57 -4.37 -23.81
C GLN A 132 0.24 -4.45 -24.56
N ARG A 133 -0.01 -3.46 -25.43
CA ARG A 133 -1.12 -3.44 -26.38
C ARG A 133 -0.61 -3.01 -27.75
N ASP A 134 -0.93 -3.78 -28.79
CA ASP A 134 -0.45 -3.56 -30.16
C ASP A 134 1.09 -3.40 -30.28
N GLY A 135 1.83 -4.18 -29.48
CA GLY A 135 3.29 -4.14 -29.44
C GLY A 135 3.90 -2.91 -28.75
N LYS A 136 3.08 -2.06 -28.12
CA LYS A 136 3.54 -0.94 -27.29
C LYS A 136 3.45 -1.31 -25.81
N PRO A 137 4.49 -1.05 -25.01
CA PRO A 137 4.43 -1.25 -23.57
C PRO A 137 3.42 -0.29 -22.94
N LEU A 138 2.64 -0.79 -21.98
CA LEU A 138 1.67 -0.01 -21.21
C LEU A 138 2.25 0.56 -19.91
N PHE A 139 3.49 0.19 -19.55
CA PHE A 139 4.24 0.75 -18.43
C PHE A 139 5.73 0.45 -18.58
N HIS A 140 6.54 1.13 -17.76
CA HIS A 140 7.96 0.86 -17.58
C HIS A 140 8.15 -0.11 -16.41
N LEU A 141 9.03 -1.07 -16.56
CA LEU A 141 9.35 -1.96 -15.46
C LEU A 141 10.12 -1.19 -14.38
N PRO A 142 9.70 -1.28 -13.10
CA PRO A 142 10.58 -0.90 -12.02
C PRO A 142 11.80 -1.84 -12.01
N SER A 143 12.90 -1.40 -11.38
CA SER A 143 14.01 -2.32 -11.10
C SER A 143 13.47 -3.57 -10.37
N GLN A 144 13.98 -4.76 -10.70
CA GLN A 144 13.44 -6.01 -10.15
C GLN A 144 13.36 -5.93 -8.61
N PRO A 145 12.28 -6.45 -8.01
CA PRO A 145 12.16 -6.49 -6.58
C PRO A 145 13.35 -7.25 -5.98
N GLY A 146 13.93 -6.72 -4.89
CA GLY A 146 14.92 -7.46 -4.13
C GLY A 146 14.34 -8.77 -3.58
N PRO A 147 15.17 -9.70 -3.08
CA PRO A 147 14.68 -10.93 -2.47
C PRO A 147 13.64 -10.64 -1.37
N ASP A 148 12.71 -11.58 -1.13
CA ASP A 148 11.57 -11.45 -0.20
C ASP A 148 12.00 -11.51 1.29
N ASP A 149 13.15 -10.92 1.62
CA ASP A 149 13.88 -11.17 2.87
C ASP A 149 13.44 -10.28 4.04
N ALA A 150 12.51 -9.35 3.83
CA ALA A 150 12.01 -8.45 4.86
C ALA A 150 10.50 -8.60 5.01
N ASP A 151 10.08 -9.64 5.73
CA ASP A 151 8.67 -9.74 6.13
C ASP A 151 8.36 -8.58 7.08
N ALA A 152 7.32 -7.81 6.76
CA ALA A 152 6.88 -6.67 7.56
C ALA A 152 6.15 -7.09 8.84
N SER A 153 6.37 -8.29 9.33
CA SER A 153 5.69 -8.88 10.48
C SER A 153 5.92 -8.11 11.79
N TRP A 154 6.98 -7.30 11.85
CA TRP A 154 7.28 -6.38 12.95
C TRP A 154 6.45 -5.08 12.92
N LEU A 155 5.71 -4.82 11.84
CA LEU A 155 4.82 -3.68 11.69
C LEU A 155 3.38 -4.07 12.01
N ALA A 156 2.68 -3.18 12.72
CA ALA A 156 1.25 -3.28 12.96
C ALA A 156 0.63 -1.87 12.90
N GLY A 157 -0.54 -1.77 12.27
CA GLY A 157 -1.28 -0.51 12.18
C GLY A 157 -2.53 -0.66 11.35
N ASP A 158 -3.24 0.45 11.14
CA ASP A 158 -4.43 0.52 10.29
C ASP A 158 -4.14 0.23 8.82
N ALA A 159 -2.91 0.50 8.39
CA ALA A 159 -2.39 0.12 7.08
C ALA A 159 -0.92 -0.24 7.19
N VAL A 160 -0.56 -1.43 6.71
CA VAL A 160 0.83 -1.87 6.56
C VAL A 160 1.12 -2.02 5.06
N VAL A 161 2.18 -1.38 4.60
CA VAL A 161 2.57 -1.37 3.18
C VAL A 161 4.02 -1.77 3.07
N SER A 162 4.32 -2.76 2.24
CA SER A 162 5.67 -3.10 1.81
C SER A 162 5.79 -2.89 0.32
N LEU A 163 6.88 -2.29 -0.11
CA LEU A 163 7.13 -2.01 -1.52
C LEU A 163 8.58 -2.26 -1.90
N SER A 164 8.78 -2.67 -3.14
CA SER A 164 10.08 -2.87 -3.77
C SER A 164 9.94 -2.63 -5.27
N PRO A 165 10.82 -1.84 -5.90
CA PRO A 165 11.96 -1.14 -5.30
C PRO A 165 11.52 0.08 -4.45
N ILE A 166 12.43 0.58 -3.62
CA ILE A 166 12.23 1.77 -2.76
C ILE A 166 11.76 3.01 -3.54
N SER A 167 12.07 3.11 -4.84
CA SER A 167 11.60 4.22 -5.67
C SER A 167 10.07 4.34 -5.71
N LEU A 168 9.33 3.25 -5.48
CA LEU A 168 7.87 3.26 -5.36
C LEU A 168 7.36 4.04 -4.14
N LEU A 169 8.19 4.25 -3.12
CA LEU A 169 7.80 4.86 -1.85
C LEU A 169 7.26 6.28 -2.02
N ALA A 170 7.91 7.10 -2.83
CA ALA A 170 7.55 8.51 -3.02
C ALA A 170 6.13 8.67 -3.59
N GLY A 171 5.72 7.74 -4.46
CA GLY A 171 4.38 7.72 -5.03
C GLY A 171 3.32 7.23 -4.04
N VAL A 172 3.69 6.37 -3.08
CA VAL A 172 2.73 5.65 -2.25
C VAL A 172 2.56 6.26 -0.85
N LEU A 173 3.66 6.51 -0.12
CA LEU A 173 3.63 6.88 1.29
C LEU A 173 2.75 8.10 1.58
N GLY A 174 2.97 9.20 0.85
CA GLY A 174 2.21 10.43 1.05
C GLY A 174 0.73 10.31 0.70
N ARG A 175 0.35 9.41 -0.21
CA ARG A 175 -1.06 9.16 -0.55
C ARG A 175 -1.78 8.39 0.56
N VAL A 176 -1.15 7.33 1.07
CA VAL A 176 -1.68 6.52 2.18
C VAL A 176 -1.80 7.38 3.44
N ALA A 177 -0.73 8.11 3.80
CA ALA A 177 -0.72 8.96 4.98
C ALA A 177 -1.78 10.06 4.93
N ARG A 178 -1.98 10.73 3.79
CA ARG A 178 -3.01 11.76 3.65
C ARG A 178 -4.43 11.18 3.71
N ALA A 179 -4.68 10.04 3.09
CA ALA A 179 -5.98 9.38 3.19
C ALA A 179 -6.31 8.99 4.64
N LEU A 180 -5.32 8.52 5.40
CA LEU A 180 -5.48 8.22 6.83
C LEU A 180 -5.57 9.48 7.71
N ALA A 181 -4.82 10.55 7.41
CA ALA A 181 -4.95 11.84 8.10
C ALA A 181 -6.35 12.46 7.90
N ALA A 182 -6.95 12.28 6.72
CA ALA A 182 -8.34 12.65 6.46
C ALA A 182 -9.31 11.93 7.38
N ARG A 183 -9.12 10.62 7.54
CA ARG A 183 -9.90 9.79 8.46
C ARG A 183 -9.72 10.22 9.92
N ALA A 184 -8.49 10.59 10.29
CA ALA A 184 -8.16 11.12 11.62
C ALA A 184 -8.64 12.57 11.86
N ARG A 185 -9.34 13.18 10.88
CA ARG A 185 -9.94 14.53 10.96
C ARG A 185 -8.94 15.67 11.16
N PHE A 186 -7.75 15.54 10.57
CA PHE A 186 -6.73 16.59 10.56
C PHE A 186 -7.26 17.87 9.88
N SER A 187 -6.78 19.02 10.34
CA SER A 187 -6.98 20.33 9.75
C SER A 187 -6.11 20.49 8.48
N LEU A 188 -6.51 21.42 7.61
CA LEU A 188 -5.82 21.64 6.32
C LEU A 188 -4.33 21.96 6.48
N ASP A 189 -3.97 22.71 7.53
CA ASP A 189 -2.57 23.02 7.83
C ASP A 189 -1.81 21.73 8.18
N ARG A 190 -2.37 20.89 9.06
CA ARG A 190 -1.75 19.60 9.42
C ARG A 190 -1.69 18.61 8.25
N PHE A 191 -2.62 18.70 7.30
CA PHE A 191 -2.51 17.93 6.06
C PHE A 191 -1.31 18.34 5.20
N SER A 192 -0.99 19.64 5.17
CA SER A 192 0.19 20.14 4.47
C SER A 192 1.47 19.67 5.16
N ASP A 193 1.47 19.64 6.50
CA ASP A 193 2.57 19.08 7.28
C ASP A 193 2.79 17.59 6.97
N VAL A 194 1.72 16.79 6.91
CA VAL A 194 1.78 15.35 6.55
C VAL A 194 2.46 15.17 5.19
N TYR A 195 2.14 16.01 4.22
CA TYR A 195 2.78 15.97 2.90
C TYR A 195 4.30 16.21 2.99
N LEU A 196 4.71 17.28 3.67
CA LEU A 196 6.14 17.63 3.80
C LEU A 196 6.92 16.56 4.58
N VAL A 197 6.33 16.02 5.64
CA VAL A 197 6.92 14.94 6.45
C VAL A 197 7.11 13.68 5.63
N THR A 198 6.09 13.25 4.89
CA THR A 198 6.16 12.02 4.09
C THR A 198 7.11 12.14 2.90
N ASP A 199 7.19 13.31 2.26
CA ASP A 199 8.17 13.60 1.21
C ASP A 199 9.61 13.57 1.74
N ALA A 200 9.86 14.21 2.89
CA ALA A 200 11.16 14.19 3.55
C ALA A 200 11.63 12.76 3.89
N ILE A 201 10.71 11.91 4.37
CA ILE A 201 10.99 10.50 4.66
C ILE A 201 11.29 9.73 3.37
N ALA A 202 10.49 9.91 2.31
CA ALA A 202 10.70 9.23 1.05
C ALA A 202 12.04 9.61 0.41
N ALA A 203 12.40 10.89 0.44
CA ALA A 203 13.69 11.38 -0.02
C ALA A 203 14.86 10.84 0.80
N HIS A 204 14.68 10.62 2.11
CA HIS A 204 15.68 9.99 2.96
C HIS A 204 15.83 8.49 2.66
N ALA A 205 14.73 7.77 2.48
CA ALA A 205 14.74 6.35 2.14
C ALA A 205 15.54 6.04 0.89
N GLY A 206 15.46 6.88 -0.16
CA GLY A 206 16.23 6.68 -1.39
C GLY A 206 17.75 6.61 -1.21
N ARG A 207 18.30 7.17 -0.12
CA ARG A 207 19.74 7.17 0.19
C ARG A 207 20.13 6.32 1.41
N ALA A 208 19.16 5.99 2.27
CA ALA A 208 19.41 5.43 3.59
C ALA A 208 18.76 4.06 3.83
N ALA A 209 17.90 3.59 2.93
CA ALA A 209 17.26 2.29 3.08
C ALA A 209 18.28 1.15 3.11
N LYS A 210 17.96 0.11 3.90
CA LYS A 210 18.75 -1.11 4.00
C LYS A 210 18.13 -2.17 3.10
N GLY A 211 18.68 -2.32 1.89
CA GLY A 211 18.19 -3.26 0.87
C GLY A 211 17.29 -2.61 -0.19
N GLY A 212 16.50 -3.42 -0.88
CA GLY A 212 15.62 -2.98 -1.99
C GLY A 212 14.15 -2.79 -1.61
N ARG A 213 13.74 -3.30 -0.44
CA ARG A 213 12.37 -3.27 0.06
C ARG A 213 12.25 -2.29 1.23
N MET A 214 11.16 -1.52 1.24
CA MET A 214 10.80 -0.63 2.34
C MET A 214 9.39 -1.00 2.80
N SER A 215 9.19 -1.02 4.11
CA SER A 215 7.90 -1.27 4.73
C SER A 215 7.53 -0.14 5.67
N PHE A 216 6.26 0.22 5.71
CA PHE A 216 5.75 1.20 6.66
C PHE A 216 4.37 0.81 7.17
N ALA A 217 4.08 1.16 8.41
CA ALA A 217 2.75 1.11 8.99
C ALA A 217 2.29 2.50 9.38
N ILE A 218 0.98 2.72 9.24
CA ILE A 218 0.33 3.92 9.75
C ILE A 218 -0.79 3.49 10.69
N THR A 219 -0.77 4.04 11.90
CA THR A 219 -1.83 3.90 12.88
C THR A 219 -2.44 5.27 13.12
N THR A 220 -3.75 5.32 13.20
CA THR A 220 -4.51 6.55 13.42
C THR A 220 -5.42 6.43 14.62
N ASP A 221 -5.50 7.52 15.36
CA ASP A 221 -6.54 7.77 16.36
C ASP A 221 -7.13 9.17 16.08
N ALA A 222 -8.13 9.59 16.85
CA ALA A 222 -8.70 10.92 16.74
C ALA A 222 -7.60 12.00 16.81
N GLN A 223 -7.38 12.69 15.67
CA GLN A 223 -6.40 13.76 15.53
C GLN A 223 -4.94 13.33 15.77
N ARG A 224 -4.64 12.03 15.71
CA ARG A 224 -3.27 11.50 15.82
C ARG A 224 -2.96 10.57 14.65
N LEU A 225 -1.78 10.73 14.07
CA LEU A 225 -1.22 9.83 13.07
C LEU A 225 0.17 9.41 13.52
N GLU A 226 0.40 8.11 13.51
CA GLU A 226 1.69 7.51 13.83
C GLU A 226 2.16 6.70 12.62
N LEU A 227 3.30 7.09 12.04
CA LEU A 227 3.95 6.44 10.92
C LEU A 227 5.21 5.75 11.43
N THR A 228 5.33 4.45 11.16
CA THR A 228 6.55 3.67 11.41
C THR A 228 7.08 3.17 10.09
N ILE A 229 8.35 3.37 9.77
CA ILE A 229 8.94 3.01 8.46
C ILE A 229 10.36 2.44 8.60
N GLY A 230 10.72 1.46 7.76
CA GLY A 230 12.04 0.84 7.71
C GLY A 230 12.10 -0.39 6.76
N PRO A 231 13.24 -1.07 6.66
CA PRO A 231 14.46 -0.85 7.41
C PRO A 231 15.38 0.21 6.76
N PHE A 232 16.08 0.93 7.62
CA PHE A 232 17.15 1.87 7.28
C PHE A 232 18.51 1.34 7.72
N ASN A 233 19.58 1.84 7.11
CA ASN A 233 20.95 1.51 7.53
C ASN A 233 21.23 2.06 8.92
N ASP A 234 21.98 1.32 9.72
CA ASP A 234 22.32 1.72 11.10
C ASP A 234 23.01 3.10 11.12
N GLY A 235 22.56 3.99 12.01
CA GLY A 235 23.01 5.38 12.12
C GLY A 235 22.39 6.36 11.14
N SER A 236 21.61 5.90 10.16
CA SER A 236 21.02 6.82 9.16
C SER A 236 19.80 7.59 9.69
N GLY A 237 19.01 7.01 10.60
CA GLY A 237 17.88 7.69 11.23
C GLY A 237 18.32 8.89 12.08
N SER A 238 19.51 8.83 12.69
CA SER A 238 20.08 9.95 13.45
C SER A 238 20.26 11.20 12.59
N GLN A 239 20.49 11.04 11.27
CA GLN A 239 20.63 12.15 10.33
C GLN A 239 19.31 12.93 10.13
N LEU A 240 18.16 12.33 10.42
CA LEU A 240 16.87 13.03 10.41
C LEU A 240 16.59 13.82 11.68
N SER A 241 17.26 13.47 12.78
CA SER A 241 17.13 14.14 14.07
C SER A 241 18.12 15.29 14.28
N HIS A 242 19.19 15.36 13.48
CA HIS A 242 20.20 16.41 13.58
C HIS A 242 19.81 17.65 12.76
N GLN A 243 19.70 18.80 13.44
CA GLN A 243 19.58 20.11 12.82
C GLN A 243 20.90 20.46 12.11
N GLY A 244 20.98 20.19 10.81
CA GLY A 244 21.98 20.82 9.95
C GLY A 244 21.64 22.31 9.73
N PRO A 245 22.63 23.16 9.45
CA PRO A 245 22.43 24.61 9.24
C PRO A 245 21.63 24.94 7.96
N ASP A 246 21.35 23.95 7.11
CA ASP A 246 20.55 24.11 5.89
C ASP A 246 19.09 23.68 6.12
N TYR A 247 18.16 24.34 5.41
CA TYR A 247 16.77 23.92 5.22
C TYR A 247 16.71 22.56 4.50
N SER A 248 17.09 21.50 5.20
CA SER A 248 17.14 20.13 4.73
C SER A 248 15.87 19.37 5.16
N ALA A 249 15.60 18.23 4.51
CA ALA A 249 14.50 17.33 4.85
C ALA A 249 14.45 16.94 6.36
N ALA A 250 15.60 16.89 7.04
CA ALA A 250 15.72 16.64 8.47
C ALA A 250 15.11 17.78 9.33
N SER A 251 15.25 19.03 8.88
CA SER A 251 14.67 20.20 9.53
C SER A 251 13.13 20.17 9.44
N ALA A 252 12.58 19.79 8.28
CA ALA A 252 11.13 19.67 8.09
C ALA A 252 10.52 18.61 9.03
N LEU A 253 11.16 17.45 9.16
CA LEU A 253 10.67 16.38 10.06
C LEU A 253 10.67 16.82 11.52
N THR A 254 11.76 17.44 11.97
CA THR A 254 11.87 17.91 13.36
C THR A 254 10.90 19.06 13.67
N MET A 255 10.63 19.94 12.71
CA MET A 255 9.72 21.08 12.91
C MET A 255 8.23 20.71 12.83
N LEU A 256 7.87 19.73 12.00
CA LEU A 256 6.47 19.45 11.68
C LEU A 256 5.89 18.23 12.43
N SER A 257 6.74 17.35 12.96
CA SER A 257 6.31 16.22 13.80
C SER A 257 6.22 16.60 15.27
N ASP A 258 5.31 15.95 16.00
CA ASP A 258 5.19 16.05 17.45
C ASP A 258 6.19 15.13 18.16
N GLU A 259 6.49 13.95 17.57
CA GLU A 259 7.55 13.06 18.04
C GLU A 259 8.28 12.43 16.84
N LEU A 260 9.60 12.31 16.95
CA LEU A 260 10.46 11.57 16.03
C LEU A 260 11.36 10.65 16.86
N LYS A 261 11.27 9.34 16.63
CA LYS A 261 12.09 8.32 17.31
C LYS A 261 12.75 7.40 16.29
N VAL A 262 14.00 7.05 16.56
CA VAL A 262 14.72 6.01 15.83
C VAL A 262 14.85 4.82 16.77
N ARG A 263 14.47 3.63 16.30
CA ARG A 263 14.51 2.39 17.09
C ARG A 263 15.22 1.30 16.28
N PRO A 264 15.94 0.38 16.93
CA PRO A 264 16.36 -0.84 16.26
C PRO A 264 15.11 -1.67 15.92
N GLY A 265 15.02 -2.16 14.69
CA GLY A 265 14.01 -3.11 14.23
C GLY A 265 14.66 -4.36 13.63
N ASP A 266 13.82 -5.29 13.20
CA ASP A 266 14.32 -6.46 12.48
C ASP A 266 14.84 -6.03 11.10
N GLY A 267 16.05 -6.44 10.76
CA GLY A 267 16.70 -6.05 9.51
C GLY A 267 17.28 -4.62 9.44
N GLY A 268 17.11 -3.73 10.42
CA GLY A 268 17.72 -2.38 10.43
C GLY A 268 17.07 -1.35 11.33
N GLU A 269 17.47 -0.08 11.20
CA GLU A 269 16.82 1.02 11.90
C GLU A 269 15.39 1.25 11.40
N VAL A 270 14.51 1.64 12.32
CA VAL A 270 13.13 2.00 12.06
C VAL A 270 12.91 3.41 12.55
N ILE A 271 12.26 4.23 11.73
CA ILE A 271 11.89 5.60 12.06
C ILE A 271 10.40 5.62 12.40
N GLN A 272 10.09 6.17 13.56
CA GLN A 272 8.73 6.40 14.04
C GLN A 272 8.48 7.91 14.11
N VAL A 273 7.41 8.36 13.45
CA VAL A 273 6.97 9.76 13.40
C VAL A 273 5.55 9.86 13.89
N VAL A 274 5.31 10.78 14.82
CA VAL A 274 3.99 11.07 15.36
C VAL A 274 3.60 12.49 14.99
N MET A 275 2.37 12.67 14.52
CA MET A 275 1.77 13.98 14.29
C MET A 275 0.42 14.07 15.01
N ILE A 276 0.19 15.19 15.70
CA ILE A 276 -1.01 15.46 16.48
C ILE A 276 -1.61 16.80 16.03
N ASP A 277 -2.92 16.78 15.72
CA ASP A 277 -3.67 18.00 15.47
C ASP A 277 -4.39 18.49 16.74
N ARG A 278 -3.81 19.48 17.42
CA ARG A 278 -4.36 20.03 18.66
C ARG A 278 -5.42 21.11 18.46
N ARG A 279 -5.75 21.51 17.22
CA ARG A 279 -6.70 22.62 16.97
C ARG A 279 -8.16 22.20 17.07
N ARG A 280 -8.43 20.91 17.25
CA ARG A 280 -9.79 20.35 17.33
C ARG A 280 -10.07 19.62 18.65
N SER A 281 -9.23 19.81 19.68
CA SER A 281 -9.45 19.30 21.05
C SER A 281 -10.46 20.14 21.82
#